data_AF-A0A8B4QC66-F1
#
_entry.id   AF-A0A8B4QC66-F1
#
_cell.length_a   1.000
_cell.length_b   1.000
_cell.length_c   1.000
_cell.angle_alpha   90.00
_cell.angle_beta   90.00
_cell.angle_gamma   90.00
#
_symmetry.space_group_name_H-M   'P 1'
#
loop_
_entity.id
_entity.type
_entity.pdbx_description
1 polymer ?
#
loop_
_entity_poly.entity_id
_entity_poly.type
_entity_poly.pdbx_seq_one_letter_code
_entity_poly.pdbx_strand_id
1 'polypeptide(L)'
;MKKILMLLFILSLSVVFGLAFTNEAKAYENTAKPESTVPWEYPSNKLLQKQSADAPLIADISKWQGNIDWDKAAAALDLVIIRTQDGISVEDYMHKSYESAAKRQDLPFGVYSFVRAGTPAEARAEARAFYNRASKNTEFYVLDVEVKTNKNGYSMRRVVNEYVKELRELTDKKIGLYVANHLYSSFNLDTSKFEFVWIPRYGYTSPAYNHQLWQYTSSGRVPGINGNVDLNRLANGTKLEFFTNKISQTSNSELVKKYYVMNPKYVILKKKVKAYKKRDLVSKNYKKTYAEGSVLKVEKITKSSAGTPRLELSNGLFVTASKALVLKTTAAKAEGFYTADDKVKKIITKKELYIYDSSTSNRKPEKIPQYTIFNVNKVVYNGSGQNRFQILSGKFVSASKNDVIEAPSTIENYYRDVTHHLQTKKKMKMYETLMFGEENDDNAENKPVDVAIGTNIQVVGIEYNKLGYPRFRLDNGKYVSAKKTLYKEIPWYEQ
;
A
#
# COMPACT_ATOMS: atom_id res chain seq x y z
N MET A 1 47.00 75.88 -10.96
CA MET A 1 47.05 74.51 -11.51
C MET A 1 47.25 73.49 -10.37
N LYS A 2 46.19 73.21 -9.60
CA LYS A 2 46.17 72.18 -8.54
C LYS A 2 44.76 71.59 -8.48
N LYS A 3 44.30 71.04 -9.59
CA LYS A 3 43.04 70.31 -9.74
C LYS A 3 43.14 69.40 -10.97
N ILE A 4 43.99 68.36 -10.92
CA ILE A 4 43.96 67.13 -11.74
C ILE A 4 44.97 66.20 -11.05
N LEU A 5 44.63 65.63 -9.89
CA LEU A 5 45.31 64.42 -9.36
C LEU A 5 44.49 63.72 -8.26
N MET A 6 43.19 64.01 -8.17
CA MET A 6 42.29 63.39 -7.19
C MET A 6 41.02 62.89 -7.88
N LEU A 7 41.18 62.30 -9.07
CA LEU A 7 40.09 61.60 -9.78
C LEU A 7 40.51 60.27 -10.42
N LEU A 8 41.79 59.87 -10.28
CA LEU A 8 42.30 58.61 -10.83
C LEU A 8 42.45 57.48 -9.80
N PHE A 9 42.09 57.73 -8.53
CA PHE A 9 42.15 56.72 -7.46
C PHE A 9 40.78 56.22 -6.98
N ILE A 10 39.67 56.72 -7.53
CA ILE A 10 38.31 56.29 -7.18
C ILE A 10 37.63 55.47 -8.31
N LEU A 11 38.27 55.35 -9.48
CA LEU A 11 37.74 54.53 -10.59
C LEU A 11 38.38 53.14 -10.72
N SER A 12 39.44 52.83 -9.97
CA SER A 12 40.10 51.51 -10.02
C SER A 12 39.71 50.58 -8.87
N LEU A 13 39.13 51.09 -7.77
CA LEU A 13 38.69 50.27 -6.65
C LEU A 13 37.27 49.72 -6.82
N SER A 14 36.42 50.41 -7.58
CA SER A 14 35.05 50.01 -7.92
C SER A 14 34.98 48.97 -9.05
N VAL A 15 36.04 48.85 -9.87
CA VAL A 15 36.14 47.79 -10.90
C VAL A 15 36.62 46.47 -10.29
N VAL A 16 37.51 46.50 -9.29
CA VAL A 16 38.01 45.28 -8.63
C VAL A 16 36.98 44.68 -7.65
N PHE A 17 36.21 45.51 -6.94
CA PHE A 17 35.09 45.03 -6.13
C PHE A 17 33.89 44.57 -6.99
N GLY A 18 33.62 45.21 -8.12
CA GLY A 18 32.58 44.75 -9.07
C GLY A 18 32.91 43.44 -9.78
N LEU A 19 34.19 43.15 -10.04
CA LEU A 19 34.63 41.89 -10.67
C LEU A 19 34.66 40.70 -9.69
N ALA A 20 34.94 40.93 -8.40
CA ALA A 20 34.89 39.88 -7.39
C ALA A 20 33.44 39.46 -7.05
N PHE A 21 32.51 40.42 -6.92
CA PHE A 21 31.10 40.12 -6.66
C PHE A 21 30.35 39.56 -7.88
N THR A 22 30.81 39.82 -9.11
CA THR A 22 30.20 39.23 -10.32
C THR A 22 30.68 37.82 -10.62
N ASN A 23 31.88 37.40 -10.16
CA ASN A 23 32.33 36.01 -10.31
C ASN A 23 31.77 35.09 -9.22
N GLU A 24 31.60 35.55 -7.98
CA GLU A 24 30.90 34.76 -6.96
C GLU A 24 29.39 34.69 -7.23
N ALA A 25 28.73 35.77 -7.67
CA ALA A 25 27.31 35.68 -8.08
C ALA A 25 27.10 34.86 -9.37
N LYS A 26 28.05 34.83 -10.32
CA LYS A 26 27.97 33.95 -11.49
C LYS A 26 28.21 32.47 -11.19
N ALA A 27 28.85 32.15 -10.07
CA ALA A 27 28.96 30.76 -9.60
C ALA A 27 27.62 30.21 -9.07
N TYR A 28 26.66 31.09 -8.75
CA TYR A 28 25.31 30.72 -8.28
C TYR A 28 24.25 30.65 -9.38
N GLU A 29 24.54 31.09 -10.61
CA GLU A 29 23.52 31.17 -11.68
C GLU A 29 23.18 29.84 -12.36
N ASN A 30 23.86 28.73 -12.04
CA ASN A 30 23.57 27.43 -12.63
C ASN A 30 23.88 26.29 -11.65
N THR A 31 23.28 26.25 -10.47
CA THR A 31 23.25 25.00 -9.69
C THR A 31 21.84 24.42 -9.77
N ALA A 32 21.69 23.09 -9.73
CA ALA A 32 20.38 22.46 -9.72
C ALA A 32 19.53 22.82 -8.48
N LYS A 33 20.14 23.47 -7.48
CA LYS A 33 19.54 23.88 -6.19
C LYS A 33 20.26 25.10 -5.57
N PRO A 34 19.96 26.33 -6.04
CA PRO A 34 20.69 27.54 -5.63
C PRO A 34 20.53 27.91 -4.15
N GLU A 35 19.57 27.33 -3.43
CA GLU A 35 19.30 27.57 -2.01
C GLU A 35 20.11 26.71 -1.04
N SER A 36 20.94 25.78 -1.52
CA SER A 36 21.76 24.97 -0.62
C SER A 36 22.87 25.79 0.01
N THR A 37 22.94 25.82 1.34
CA THR A 37 23.99 26.50 2.12
C THR A 37 25.18 25.60 2.45
N VAL A 38 25.20 24.37 1.93
CA VAL A 38 26.25 23.38 2.18
C VAL A 38 27.37 23.57 1.15
N PRO A 39 28.65 23.73 1.55
CA PRO A 39 29.77 23.78 0.61
C PRO A 39 29.89 22.45 -0.14
N TRP A 40 29.54 22.45 -1.43
CA TRP A 40 29.63 21.27 -2.28
C TRP A 40 31.08 20.97 -2.67
N GLU A 41 31.44 19.69 -2.76
CA GLU A 41 32.65 19.25 -3.49
C GLU A 41 32.39 19.53 -4.98
N TYR A 42 32.97 20.59 -5.56
CA TYR A 42 32.67 20.93 -6.96
C TYR A 42 33.37 19.95 -7.94
N PRO A 43 32.64 19.34 -8.90
CA PRO A 43 33.28 18.61 -9.98
C PRO A 43 33.88 19.57 -11.01
N SER A 44 35.02 19.19 -11.57
CA SER A 44 35.70 19.87 -12.67
C SER A 44 34.78 20.10 -13.89
N ASN A 45 34.93 21.25 -14.56
CA ASN A 45 34.18 21.77 -15.74
C ASN A 45 34.18 20.87 -17.00
N LYS A 46 33.85 19.59 -16.93
CA LYS A 46 33.69 18.73 -18.11
C LYS A 46 32.29 18.13 -18.18
N LEU A 47 31.73 18.15 -19.40
CA LEU A 47 30.46 17.53 -19.76
C LEU A 47 30.46 16.05 -19.37
N LEU A 48 29.74 15.69 -18.31
CA LEU A 48 29.62 14.30 -17.87
C LEU A 48 28.48 13.64 -18.65
N GLN A 49 28.85 12.88 -19.67
CA GLN A 49 27.95 11.99 -20.39
C GLN A 49 27.75 10.67 -19.63
N LYS A 50 26.74 9.93 -20.07
CA LYS A 50 26.52 8.51 -19.79
C LYS A 50 27.86 7.75 -19.81
N GLN A 51 28.21 7.02 -18.75
CA GLN A 51 29.48 6.26 -18.69
C GLN A 51 29.50 5.07 -19.65
N SER A 52 28.32 4.63 -20.11
CA SER A 52 28.13 3.70 -21.22
C SER A 52 26.77 3.94 -21.89
N ALA A 53 26.61 3.56 -23.16
CA ALA A 53 25.34 3.69 -23.89
C ALA A 53 24.16 2.96 -23.22
N ASP A 54 24.43 1.97 -22.35
CA ASP A 54 23.44 1.07 -21.75
C ASP A 54 23.10 1.38 -20.27
N ALA A 55 23.79 2.32 -19.61
CA ALA A 55 23.45 2.70 -18.24
C ALA A 55 22.07 3.40 -18.18
N PRO A 56 21.33 3.40 -17.08
CA PRO A 56 20.13 4.24 -17.00
C PRO A 56 20.50 5.72 -16.80
N LEU A 57 19.76 6.63 -17.42
CA LEU A 57 19.82 8.06 -17.12
C LEU A 57 18.75 8.41 -16.07
N ILE A 58 19.21 8.75 -14.86
CA ILE A 58 18.35 9.03 -13.71
C ILE A 58 18.60 10.47 -13.27
N ALA A 59 17.55 11.27 -13.17
CA ALA A 59 17.63 12.66 -12.73
C ALA A 59 16.75 12.91 -11.50
N ASP A 60 17.17 13.83 -10.65
CA ASP A 60 16.28 14.43 -9.66
C ASP A 60 16.07 15.91 -9.96
N ILE A 61 14.84 16.38 -9.79
CA ILE A 61 14.38 17.70 -10.23
C ILE A 61 13.44 18.35 -9.23
N SER A 62 13.30 19.66 -9.34
CA SER A 62 12.40 20.49 -8.54
C SER A 62 11.90 21.68 -9.37
N LYS A 63 11.20 22.64 -8.75
CA LYS A 63 10.83 23.90 -9.41
C LYS A 63 11.99 24.61 -10.14
N TRP A 64 13.24 24.39 -9.73
CA TRP A 64 14.40 25.07 -10.31
C TRP A 64 14.70 24.70 -11.75
N GLN A 65 14.23 23.55 -12.22
CA GLN A 65 14.33 23.16 -13.62
C GLN A 65 13.30 23.87 -14.53
N GLY A 66 12.36 24.61 -13.94
CA GLY A 66 11.40 25.44 -14.67
C GLY A 66 10.55 24.66 -15.69
N ASN A 67 10.27 25.26 -16.83
CA ASN A 67 9.49 24.57 -17.86
C ASN A 67 10.34 23.50 -18.57
N ILE A 68 9.81 22.28 -18.60
CA ILE A 68 10.46 21.10 -19.21
C ILE A 68 9.71 20.69 -20.47
N ASP A 69 10.45 20.47 -21.56
CA ASP A 69 9.96 19.77 -22.75
C ASP A 69 9.94 18.26 -22.45
N TRP A 70 8.77 17.78 -22.02
CA TRP A 70 8.58 16.42 -21.51
C TRP A 70 8.67 15.35 -22.58
N ASP A 71 8.45 15.66 -23.86
CA ASP A 71 8.63 14.69 -24.94
C ASP A 71 10.12 14.35 -25.09
N LYS A 72 10.98 15.39 -25.08
CA LYS A 72 12.44 15.19 -25.12
C LYS A 72 12.99 14.59 -23.82
N ALA A 73 12.51 15.07 -22.67
CA ALA A 73 13.00 14.60 -21.37
C ALA A 73 12.62 13.13 -21.12
N ALA A 74 11.38 12.74 -21.40
CA ALA A 74 10.95 11.35 -21.21
C ALA A 74 11.57 10.37 -22.21
N ALA A 75 11.94 10.83 -23.41
CA ALA A 75 12.71 10.01 -24.35
C ALA A 75 14.16 9.77 -23.90
N ALA A 76 14.72 10.66 -23.07
CA ALA A 76 16.09 10.56 -22.59
C ALA A 76 16.22 9.89 -21.20
N LEU A 77 15.25 10.11 -20.31
CA LEU A 77 15.28 9.65 -18.93
C LEU A 77 14.71 8.25 -18.77
N ASP A 78 15.35 7.46 -17.90
CA ASP A 78 14.87 6.14 -17.48
C ASP A 78 14.10 6.20 -16.14
N LEU A 79 14.36 7.22 -15.33
CA LEU A 79 13.71 7.50 -14.05
C LEU A 79 13.90 8.98 -13.68
N VAL A 80 12.86 9.60 -13.12
CA VAL A 80 12.94 10.96 -12.56
C VAL A 80 12.50 11.00 -11.09
N ILE A 81 13.19 11.73 -10.22
CA ILE A 81 12.83 11.87 -8.80
C ILE A 81 12.44 13.33 -8.54
N ILE A 82 11.19 13.57 -8.17
CA ILE A 82 10.59 14.91 -8.20
C ILE A 82 10.43 15.45 -6.77
N ARG A 83 10.88 16.68 -6.50
CA ARG A 83 10.63 17.33 -5.21
C ARG A 83 9.15 17.60 -5.03
N THR A 84 8.57 17.14 -3.93
CA THR A 84 7.19 17.49 -3.56
C THR A 84 7.15 18.68 -2.60
N GLN A 85 8.10 18.76 -1.66
CA GLN A 85 8.09 19.80 -0.63
C GLN A 85 9.49 20.07 -0.06
N ASP A 86 9.64 21.27 0.53
CA ASP A 86 10.72 21.63 1.45
C ASP A 86 10.13 21.91 2.84
N GLY A 87 10.26 20.93 3.73
CA GLY A 87 9.54 20.90 4.98
C GLY A 87 8.03 20.84 4.78
N ILE A 88 7.30 21.01 5.88
CA ILE A 88 5.84 21.08 5.82
C ILE A 88 5.35 22.39 5.19
N SER A 89 6.10 23.49 5.35
CA SER A 89 5.66 24.85 5.01
C SER A 89 5.74 25.19 3.53
N VAL A 90 6.58 24.52 2.75
CA VAL A 90 6.79 24.85 1.33
C VAL A 90 6.45 23.65 0.45
N GLU A 91 5.32 23.74 -0.27
CA GLU A 91 5.01 22.80 -1.36
C GLU A 91 5.73 23.25 -2.63
N ASP A 92 6.40 22.34 -3.33
CA ASP A 92 7.06 22.65 -4.59
C ASP A 92 5.99 22.80 -5.69
N TYR A 93 5.69 24.04 -6.08
CA TYR A 93 4.55 24.33 -6.95
C TYR A 93 4.62 23.66 -8.35
N MET A 94 5.79 23.16 -8.77
CA MET A 94 5.93 22.44 -10.04
C MET A 94 5.66 20.94 -9.91
N HIS A 95 5.66 20.37 -8.70
CA HIS A 95 5.63 18.91 -8.53
C HIS A 95 4.41 18.26 -9.20
N LYS A 96 3.21 18.84 -9.09
CA LYS A 96 1.98 18.29 -9.70
C LYS A 96 2.04 18.25 -11.21
N SER A 97 2.60 19.28 -11.85
CA SER A 97 2.70 19.36 -13.30
C SER A 97 3.73 18.34 -13.82
N TYR A 98 4.86 18.21 -13.14
CA TYR A 98 5.90 17.25 -13.46
C TYR A 98 5.44 15.79 -13.28
N GLU A 99 4.85 15.46 -12.13
CA GLU A 99 4.34 14.12 -11.85
C GLU A 99 3.24 13.71 -12.85
N SER A 100 2.39 14.67 -13.24
CA SER A 100 1.36 14.46 -14.26
C SER A 100 1.96 14.24 -15.64
N ALA A 101 3.00 14.98 -16.00
CA ALA A 101 3.69 14.84 -17.28
C ALA A 101 4.46 13.52 -17.37
N ALA A 102 5.25 13.17 -16.36
CA ALA A 102 5.96 11.90 -16.27
C ALA A 102 4.99 10.71 -16.40
N LYS A 103 3.83 10.77 -15.71
CA LYS A 103 2.78 9.76 -15.85
C LYS A 103 2.24 9.67 -17.29
N ARG A 104 1.96 10.80 -17.94
CA ARG A 104 1.44 10.80 -19.33
C ARG A 104 2.43 10.18 -20.32
N GLN A 105 3.73 10.41 -20.11
CA GLN A 105 4.80 9.89 -20.95
C GLN A 105 5.22 8.45 -20.59
N ASP A 106 4.53 7.81 -19.64
CA ASP A 106 4.91 6.51 -19.10
C ASP A 106 6.37 6.49 -18.56
N LEU A 107 6.88 7.63 -18.09
CA LEU A 107 8.18 7.75 -17.44
C LEU A 107 8.02 7.43 -15.94
N PRO A 108 8.68 6.37 -15.41
CA PRO A 108 8.66 6.09 -13.98
C PRO A 108 9.21 7.27 -13.18
N PHE A 109 8.58 7.58 -12.05
CA PHE A 109 9.05 8.64 -11.18
C PHE A 109 8.96 8.28 -9.69
N GLY A 110 9.94 8.74 -8.93
CA GLY A 110 9.90 8.83 -7.47
C GLY A 110 9.59 10.25 -7.01
N VAL A 111 9.35 10.44 -5.71
CA VAL A 111 9.19 11.78 -5.12
C VAL A 111 10.07 11.94 -3.89
N TYR A 112 10.50 13.17 -3.60
CA TYR A 112 11.29 13.48 -2.41
C TYR A 112 10.77 14.68 -1.60
N SER A 113 11.04 14.66 -0.29
CA SER A 113 10.77 15.74 0.65
C SER A 113 12.06 16.16 1.31
N PHE A 114 12.46 17.43 1.14
CA PHE A 114 13.56 18.00 1.92
C PHE A 114 13.11 18.13 3.38
N VAL A 115 13.81 17.47 4.30
CA VAL A 115 13.38 17.32 5.69
C VAL A 115 13.67 18.59 6.49
N ARG A 116 12.63 19.21 7.05
CA ARG A 116 12.77 20.37 7.96
C ARG A 116 12.28 20.11 9.39
N ALA A 117 11.62 18.98 9.63
CA ALA A 117 11.19 18.57 10.96
C ALA A 117 12.35 18.58 11.97
N GLY A 118 12.13 19.16 13.14
CA GLY A 118 13.08 19.18 14.25
C GLY A 118 12.67 18.32 15.43
N THR A 119 11.42 17.87 15.48
CA THR A 119 10.85 17.04 16.54
C THR A 119 10.08 15.84 15.95
N PRO A 120 9.85 14.76 16.72
CA PRO A 120 8.97 13.66 16.32
C PRO A 120 7.58 14.08 15.86
N ALA A 121 6.97 15.09 16.51
CA ALA A 121 5.63 15.54 16.15
C ALA A 121 5.61 16.26 14.79
N GLU A 122 6.59 17.15 14.56
CA GLU A 122 6.80 17.80 13.26
C GLU A 122 7.08 16.75 12.17
N ALA A 123 7.90 15.72 12.46
CA ALA A 123 8.21 14.66 11.50
C ALA A 123 6.97 13.89 11.03
N ARG A 124 6.08 13.52 11.95
CA ARG A 124 4.80 12.88 11.60
C ARG A 124 3.90 13.81 10.78
N ALA A 125 3.83 15.09 11.14
CA ALA A 125 3.04 16.07 10.39
C ALA A 125 3.59 16.26 8.97
N GLU A 126 4.90 16.38 8.84
CA GLU A 126 5.59 16.55 7.55
C GLU A 126 5.44 15.31 6.66
N ALA A 127 5.50 14.10 7.23
CA ALA A 127 5.24 12.84 6.52
C ALA A 127 3.82 12.75 5.96
N ARG A 128 2.81 13.13 6.75
CA ARG A 128 1.42 13.20 6.29
C ARG A 128 1.24 14.20 5.16
N ALA A 129 1.85 15.39 5.29
CA ALA A 129 1.81 16.41 4.24
C ALA A 129 2.47 15.91 2.94
N PHE A 130 3.65 15.31 3.05
CA PHE A 130 4.38 14.75 1.91
C PHE A 130 3.55 13.69 1.18
N TYR A 131 2.99 12.73 1.94
CA TYR A 131 2.14 11.70 1.38
C TYR A 131 0.92 12.31 0.68
N ASN A 132 0.24 13.27 1.30
CA ASN A 132 -0.98 13.87 0.77
C ASN A 132 -0.74 14.71 -0.49
N ARG A 133 0.39 15.42 -0.57
CA ARG A 133 0.77 16.22 -1.73
C ARG A 133 1.14 15.36 -2.92
N ALA A 134 1.96 14.34 -2.73
CA ALA A 134 2.50 13.52 -3.81
C ALA A 134 1.45 12.67 -4.56
N SER A 135 1.62 12.53 -5.87
CA SER A 135 0.84 11.62 -6.71
C SER A 135 0.95 10.18 -6.23
N LYS A 136 -0.20 9.51 -6.13
CA LYS A 136 -0.27 8.08 -5.80
C LYS A 136 0.26 7.18 -6.93
N ASN A 137 0.77 7.73 -8.03
CA ASN A 137 1.46 7.00 -9.09
C ASN A 137 2.98 6.97 -8.93
N THR A 138 3.55 7.69 -7.95
CA THR A 138 4.99 7.61 -7.65
C THR A 138 5.43 6.16 -7.37
N GLU A 139 6.63 5.76 -7.75
CA GLU A 139 7.15 4.41 -7.47
C GLU A 139 7.67 4.27 -6.03
N PHE A 140 8.16 5.37 -5.45
CA PHE A 140 8.76 5.42 -4.12
C PHE A 140 8.77 6.85 -3.55
N TYR A 141 9.00 6.94 -2.24
CA TYR A 141 9.17 8.20 -1.51
C TYR A 141 10.61 8.31 -0.98
N VAL A 142 11.17 9.51 -0.95
CA VAL A 142 12.51 9.76 -0.41
C VAL A 142 12.46 10.84 0.66
N LEU A 143 13.11 10.56 1.80
CA LEU A 143 13.41 11.57 2.81
C LEU A 143 14.79 12.14 2.48
N ASP A 144 14.84 13.44 2.20
CA ASP A 144 16.07 14.16 1.85
C ASP A 144 16.62 14.91 3.07
N VAL A 145 17.70 14.39 3.66
CA VAL A 145 18.27 14.85 4.94
C VAL A 145 19.65 15.49 4.72
N GLU A 146 19.68 16.81 4.60
CA GLU A 146 20.91 17.58 4.30
C GLU A 146 21.27 18.62 5.34
N VAL A 147 20.41 18.85 6.33
CA VAL A 147 20.61 19.90 7.33
C VAL A 147 20.24 19.40 8.72
N LYS A 148 20.94 19.94 9.73
CA LYS A 148 20.68 19.62 11.12
C LYS A 148 19.50 20.46 11.62
N THR A 149 18.31 19.86 11.67
CA THR A 149 17.07 20.55 12.07
C THR A 149 16.58 20.16 13.46
N ASN A 150 17.20 19.15 14.09
CA ASN A 150 16.74 18.61 15.37
C ASN A 150 16.68 19.69 16.48
N LYS A 151 15.57 19.71 17.20
CA LYS A 151 15.28 20.64 18.32
C LYS A 151 15.12 19.86 19.61
N ASN A 152 15.10 20.56 20.75
CA ASN A 152 14.71 20.03 22.06
C ASN A 152 15.48 18.76 22.48
N GLY A 153 16.77 18.69 22.14
CA GLY A 153 17.64 17.55 22.49
C GLY A 153 17.38 16.25 21.72
N TYR A 154 16.43 16.22 20.77
CA TYR A 154 16.25 15.05 19.91
C TYR A 154 17.45 14.89 18.97
N SER A 155 17.81 13.65 18.61
CA SER A 155 18.79 13.39 17.55
C SER A 155 18.10 13.39 16.18
N MET A 156 18.87 13.69 15.10
CA MET A 156 18.36 13.55 13.73
C MET A 156 17.85 12.12 13.46
N ARG A 157 18.56 11.10 13.95
CA ARG A 157 18.11 9.69 13.90
C ARG A 157 16.71 9.52 14.46
N ARG A 158 16.41 10.08 15.64
CA ARG A 158 15.08 9.94 16.26
C ARG A 158 13.99 10.65 15.45
N VAL A 159 14.26 11.84 14.92
CA VAL A 159 13.32 12.60 14.09
C VAL A 159 13.02 11.85 12.78
N VAL A 160 14.05 11.41 12.07
CA VAL A 160 13.92 10.67 10.81
C VAL A 160 13.24 9.32 11.01
N ASN A 161 13.53 8.61 12.10
CA ASN A 161 12.85 7.35 12.44
C ASN A 161 11.33 7.52 12.61
N GLU A 162 10.88 8.62 13.20
CA GLU A 162 9.47 8.92 13.36
C GLU A 162 8.81 9.33 12.03
N TYR A 163 9.55 10.04 11.17
CA TYR A 163 9.09 10.34 9.81
C TYR A 163 8.83 9.06 9.01
N VAL A 164 9.85 8.18 8.89
CA VAL A 164 9.71 6.94 8.10
C VAL A 164 8.64 6.02 8.69
N LYS A 165 8.52 5.95 10.02
CA LYS A 165 7.46 5.19 10.69
C LYS A 165 6.07 5.70 10.28
N GLU A 166 5.82 7.00 10.35
CA GLU A 166 4.52 7.56 9.93
C GLU A 166 4.25 7.30 8.45
N LEU A 167 5.25 7.50 7.59
CA LEU A 167 5.08 7.30 6.15
C LEU A 167 4.76 5.84 5.82
N ARG A 168 5.29 4.86 6.56
CA ARG A 168 4.93 3.43 6.42
C ARG A 168 3.49 3.11 6.78
N GLU A 169 2.90 3.81 7.74
CA GLU A 169 1.48 3.65 8.06
C GLU A 169 0.58 4.14 6.91
N LEU A 170 1.09 5.06 6.08
CA LEU A 170 0.35 5.70 4.98
C LEU A 170 0.55 4.99 3.63
N THR A 171 1.66 4.29 3.41
CA THR A 171 1.97 3.65 2.12
C THR A 171 2.76 2.35 2.24
N ASP A 172 2.47 1.41 1.33
CA ASP A 172 3.22 0.16 1.13
C ASP A 172 4.37 0.30 0.11
N LYS A 173 4.59 1.50 -0.44
CA LYS A 173 5.65 1.76 -1.40
C LYS A 173 7.02 1.80 -0.74
N LYS A 174 8.06 1.71 -1.58
CA LYS A 174 9.43 1.81 -1.10
C LYS A 174 9.69 3.22 -0.55
N ILE A 175 10.45 3.28 0.55
CA ILE A 175 10.92 4.52 1.14
C ILE A 175 12.45 4.51 1.12
N GLY A 176 13.02 5.53 0.48
CA GLY A 176 14.46 5.77 0.42
C GLY A 176 14.91 6.88 1.36
N LEU A 177 16.20 6.89 1.65
CA LEU A 177 16.87 7.94 2.39
C LEU A 177 17.93 8.57 1.50
N TYR A 178 17.80 9.87 1.23
CA TYR A 178 18.93 10.68 0.79
C TYR A 178 19.60 11.29 2.02
N VAL A 179 20.92 11.19 2.10
CA VAL A 179 21.70 11.78 3.19
C VAL A 179 22.98 12.41 2.62
N ALA A 180 23.20 13.68 2.92
CA ALA A 180 24.41 14.37 2.48
C ALA A 180 25.66 13.64 3.01
N ASN A 181 26.64 13.37 2.15
CA ASN A 181 27.78 12.50 2.46
C ASN A 181 28.56 12.93 3.72
N HIS A 182 28.79 14.23 3.90
CA HIS A 182 29.49 14.79 5.05
C HIS A 182 28.70 14.69 6.38
N LEU A 183 27.39 14.41 6.33
CA LEU A 183 26.52 14.26 7.50
C LEU A 183 26.24 12.80 7.87
N TYR A 184 26.62 11.85 7.00
CA TYR A 184 26.28 10.44 7.17
C TYR A 184 26.67 9.91 8.56
N SER A 185 27.93 10.10 8.96
CA SER A 185 28.44 9.65 10.26
C SER A 185 27.86 10.46 11.42
N SER A 186 27.74 11.78 11.28
CA SER A 186 27.35 12.67 12.37
C SER A 186 25.86 12.53 12.72
N PHE A 187 25.01 12.29 11.73
CA PHE A 187 23.59 12.07 11.95
C PHE A 187 23.29 10.64 12.42
N ASN A 188 24.16 9.68 12.11
CA ASN A 188 24.03 8.27 12.51
C ASN A 188 22.61 7.74 12.27
N LEU A 189 22.06 8.01 11.07
CA LEU A 189 20.69 7.64 10.71
C LEU A 189 20.54 6.12 10.65
N ASP A 190 19.32 5.63 10.91
CA ASP A 190 19.02 4.21 10.87
C ASP A 190 18.68 3.77 9.43
N THR A 191 19.71 3.54 8.62
CA THR A 191 19.54 3.20 7.20
C THR A 191 18.81 1.86 6.99
N SER A 192 18.77 0.98 8.00
CA SER A 192 18.07 -0.32 7.93
C SER A 192 16.54 -0.19 7.81
N LYS A 193 15.98 0.98 8.09
CA LYS A 193 14.53 1.25 7.99
C LYS A 193 14.06 1.61 6.58
N PHE A 194 15.00 1.78 5.65
CA PHE A 194 14.77 2.21 4.28
C PHE A 194 15.05 1.07 3.31
N GLU A 195 14.30 1.02 2.20
CA GLU A 195 14.61 0.03 1.15
C GLU A 195 15.90 0.39 0.41
N PHE A 196 16.26 1.67 0.36
CA PHE A 196 17.47 2.12 -0.31
C PHE A 196 18.05 3.39 0.29
N VAL A 197 19.36 3.53 0.13
CA VAL A 197 20.11 4.74 0.48
C VAL A 197 20.62 5.41 -0.79
N TRP A 198 20.49 6.73 -0.84
CA TRP A 198 20.92 7.62 -1.90
C TRP A 198 21.94 8.61 -1.33
N ILE A 199 23.14 8.68 -1.90
CA ILE A 199 24.21 9.53 -1.36
C ILE A 199 24.79 10.42 -2.48
N PRO A 200 24.93 11.74 -2.25
CA PRO A 200 25.65 12.62 -3.15
C PRO A 200 27.16 12.51 -2.94
N ARG A 201 27.91 12.39 -4.02
CA ARG A 201 29.37 12.56 -4.01
C ARG A 201 29.83 13.00 -5.39
N TYR A 202 30.30 14.23 -5.53
CA TYR A 202 30.62 14.77 -6.84
C TYR A 202 32.10 14.56 -7.12
N GLY A 203 32.40 13.79 -8.18
CA GLY A 203 33.77 13.39 -8.51
C GLY A 203 33.84 11.97 -9.08
N TYR A 204 35.04 11.40 -9.12
CA TYR A 204 35.29 10.11 -9.79
C TYR A 204 35.12 8.90 -8.89
N THR A 205 35.13 9.09 -7.57
CA THR A 205 35.04 8.00 -6.59
C THR A 205 33.62 7.83 -6.08
N SER A 206 33.12 6.59 -6.02
CA SER A 206 31.82 6.28 -5.44
C SER A 206 31.72 6.69 -3.96
N PRO A 207 30.51 6.93 -3.42
CA PRO A 207 30.33 7.11 -1.98
C PRO A 207 30.97 6.00 -1.16
N ALA A 208 31.56 6.37 -0.01
CA ALA A 208 32.24 5.42 0.89
C ALA A 208 31.27 4.50 1.64
N TYR A 209 30.03 4.94 1.83
CA TYR A 209 28.98 4.20 2.53
C TYR A 209 28.14 3.39 1.55
N ASN A 210 27.53 2.30 2.05
CA ASN A 210 26.62 1.47 1.26
C ASN A 210 25.43 2.30 0.75
N HIS A 211 25.16 2.20 -0.55
CA HIS A 211 24.11 2.95 -1.23
C HIS A 211 23.61 2.15 -2.43
N GLN A 212 22.40 2.46 -2.88
CA GLN A 212 21.81 1.91 -4.10
C GLN A 212 21.74 2.96 -5.20
N LEU A 213 21.70 4.24 -4.83
CA LEU A 213 21.70 5.37 -5.73
C LEU A 213 22.82 6.36 -5.35
N TRP A 214 23.50 6.90 -6.35
CA TRP A 214 24.60 7.86 -6.18
C TRP A 214 24.33 9.09 -7.03
N GLN A 215 24.12 10.25 -6.40
CA GLN A 215 24.10 11.54 -7.10
C GLN A 215 25.55 11.96 -7.37
N TYR A 216 25.99 11.88 -8.62
CA TYR A 216 27.40 12.00 -8.97
C TYR A 216 27.75 13.36 -9.56
N THR A 217 26.75 14.18 -9.91
CA THR A 217 26.93 15.53 -10.43
C THR A 217 25.67 16.35 -10.25
N SER A 218 25.85 17.66 -10.04
CA SER A 218 24.80 18.68 -10.05
C SER A 218 24.83 19.59 -11.28
N SER A 219 25.69 19.27 -12.26
CA SER A 219 25.93 20.05 -13.48
C SER A 219 25.66 19.24 -14.75
N GLY A 220 24.81 18.22 -14.64
CA GLY A 220 24.37 17.40 -15.76
C GLY A 220 23.47 18.15 -16.74
N ARG A 221 23.28 17.57 -17.92
CA ARG A 221 22.40 18.08 -18.98
C ARG A 221 21.47 16.97 -19.45
N VAL A 222 20.18 17.27 -19.54
CA VAL A 222 19.14 16.34 -20.01
C VAL A 222 18.37 17.02 -21.15
N PRO A 223 18.21 16.36 -22.31
CA PRO A 223 17.39 16.89 -23.40
C PRO A 223 16.00 17.31 -22.90
N GLY A 224 15.58 18.52 -23.25
CA GLY A 224 14.28 19.08 -22.82
C GLY A 224 14.27 19.76 -21.45
N ILE A 225 15.37 19.70 -20.68
CA ILE A 225 15.54 20.46 -19.45
C ILE A 225 16.60 21.54 -19.65
N ASN A 226 16.22 22.80 -19.43
CA ASN A 226 17.15 23.92 -19.50
C ASN A 226 17.98 24.02 -18.21
N GLY A 227 19.23 24.47 -18.34
CA GLY A 227 20.10 24.62 -17.17
C GLY A 227 20.72 23.32 -16.68
N ASN A 228 21.18 23.32 -15.44
CA ASN A 228 21.87 22.19 -14.81
C ASN A 228 20.87 21.24 -14.13
N VAL A 229 21.18 19.95 -14.21
CA VAL A 229 20.36 18.86 -13.67
C VAL A 229 21.21 17.94 -12.79
N ASP A 230 20.67 17.57 -11.64
CA ASP A 230 21.25 16.56 -10.77
C ASP A 230 21.12 15.18 -11.41
N LEU A 231 22.23 14.49 -11.63
CA LEU A 231 22.25 13.17 -12.24
C LEU A 231 22.72 12.08 -11.28
N ASN A 232 22.10 10.92 -11.44
CA ASN A 232 22.21 9.80 -10.54
C ASN A 232 22.63 8.52 -11.26
N ARG A 233 23.32 7.64 -10.52
CA ARG A 233 23.76 6.32 -10.98
C ARG A 233 23.33 5.25 -10.00
N LEU A 234 23.02 4.08 -10.53
CA LEU A 234 22.83 2.89 -9.73
C LEU A 234 24.19 2.42 -9.19
N ALA A 235 24.22 2.01 -7.92
CA ALA A 235 25.37 1.30 -7.37
C ALA A 235 25.54 -0.08 -8.05
N ASN A 236 26.76 -0.61 -8.04
CA ASN A 236 27.04 -1.93 -8.59
C ASN A 236 26.10 -3.00 -8.03
N GLY A 237 25.52 -3.81 -8.93
CA GLY A 237 24.55 -4.86 -8.57
C GLY A 237 23.11 -4.37 -8.36
N THR A 238 22.87 -3.05 -8.30
CA THR A 238 21.53 -2.48 -8.24
C THR A 238 20.94 -2.37 -9.65
N LYS A 239 19.69 -2.79 -9.83
CA LYS A 239 18.99 -2.75 -11.12
C LYS A 239 17.95 -1.64 -11.14
N LEU A 240 17.72 -1.02 -12.30
CA LEU A 240 16.69 0.02 -12.47
C LEU A 240 15.30 -0.47 -12.04
N GLU A 241 15.00 -1.75 -12.30
CA GLU A 241 13.73 -2.40 -11.95
C GLU A 241 13.42 -2.35 -10.45
N PHE A 242 14.46 -2.27 -9.61
CA PHE A 242 14.30 -2.08 -8.17
C PHE A 242 13.56 -0.77 -7.87
N PHE A 243 13.83 0.28 -8.64
CA PHE A 243 13.24 1.61 -8.47
C PHE A 243 11.93 1.77 -9.23
N THR A 244 11.89 1.33 -10.49
CA THR A 244 10.78 1.68 -11.39
C THR A 244 9.62 0.69 -11.34
N ASN A 245 9.82 -0.48 -10.72
CA ASN A 245 8.95 -1.66 -10.88
C ASN A 245 8.66 -2.00 -12.37
N LYS A 246 9.38 -1.38 -13.31
CA LYS A 246 9.41 -1.66 -14.74
C LYS A 246 10.64 -2.50 -14.99
N ILE A 247 10.40 -3.70 -15.47
CA ILE A 247 11.44 -4.53 -16.08
C ILE A 247 11.93 -3.74 -17.29
N SER A 248 13.24 -3.46 -17.38
CA SER A 248 13.83 -2.85 -18.57
C SER A 248 13.28 -3.59 -19.80
N GLN A 249 12.82 -2.85 -20.80
CA GLN A 249 12.15 -3.36 -22.00
C GLN A 249 13.01 -4.28 -22.90
N THR A 250 14.08 -4.87 -22.36
CA THR A 250 14.94 -5.83 -23.04
C THR A 250 14.85 -7.20 -22.36
N SER A 251 13.63 -7.71 -22.15
CA SER A 251 13.28 -9.14 -22.31
C SER A 251 11.80 -9.43 -21.98
N ASN A 252 11.02 -9.75 -23.02
CA ASN A 252 9.66 -10.36 -23.01
C ASN A 252 8.43 -9.49 -22.65
N SER A 253 8.00 -8.65 -23.61
CA SER A 253 6.68 -7.96 -23.56
C SER A 253 5.49 -8.93 -23.46
N GLU A 254 5.60 -10.16 -23.98
CA GLU A 254 4.54 -11.16 -23.89
C GLU A 254 4.37 -11.76 -22.50
N LEU A 255 5.47 -12.06 -21.79
CA LEU A 255 5.39 -12.70 -20.49
C LEU A 255 4.79 -11.76 -19.44
N VAL A 256 5.10 -10.46 -19.50
CA VAL A 256 4.52 -9.47 -18.58
C VAL A 256 3.02 -9.28 -18.84
N LYS A 257 2.56 -9.40 -20.09
CA LYS A 257 1.12 -9.39 -20.43
C LYS A 257 0.41 -10.63 -19.89
N LYS A 258 1.01 -11.81 -20.02
CA LYS A 258 0.40 -13.11 -19.68
C LYS A 258 0.56 -13.49 -18.20
N TYR A 259 1.61 -13.04 -17.52
CA TYR A 259 2.02 -13.49 -16.19
C TYR A 259 2.38 -12.35 -15.25
N TYR A 260 2.27 -12.60 -13.94
CA TYR A 260 2.94 -11.80 -12.93
C TYR A 260 4.44 -12.13 -12.95
N VAL A 261 5.26 -11.10 -13.12
CA VAL A 261 6.73 -11.17 -13.17
C VAL A 261 7.38 -10.57 -11.91
N MET A 262 6.62 -9.80 -11.16
CA MET A 262 6.96 -9.32 -9.82
C MET A 262 6.08 -10.02 -8.79
N ASN A 263 6.57 -10.13 -7.55
CA ASN A 263 5.85 -10.82 -6.48
C ASN A 263 4.52 -10.09 -6.16
N PRO A 264 3.34 -10.70 -6.40
CA PRO A 264 2.06 -10.09 -6.08
C PRO A 264 1.73 -10.08 -4.58
N LYS A 265 2.52 -10.76 -3.73
CA LYS A 265 2.32 -11.03 -2.30
C LYS A 265 1.11 -11.90 -1.99
N TYR A 266 -0.05 -11.58 -2.54
CA TYR A 266 -1.26 -12.38 -2.45
C TYR A 266 -1.94 -12.47 -3.82
N VAL A 267 -2.52 -13.63 -4.12
CA VAL A 267 -3.37 -13.81 -5.30
C VAL A 267 -4.68 -14.49 -4.95
N ILE A 268 -5.77 -14.06 -5.60
CA ILE A 268 -7.04 -14.76 -5.62
C ILE A 268 -7.15 -15.60 -6.91
N LEU A 269 -7.66 -16.81 -6.80
CA LEU A 269 -7.78 -17.72 -7.92
C LEU A 269 -9.06 -17.48 -8.72
N LYS A 270 -8.92 -17.14 -10.02
CA LYS A 270 -10.04 -16.93 -10.95
C LYS A 270 -10.67 -18.24 -11.43
N LYS A 271 -9.92 -19.34 -11.33
CA LYS A 271 -10.31 -20.72 -11.69
C LYS A 271 -9.60 -21.69 -10.75
N LYS A 272 -9.95 -22.98 -10.80
CA LYS A 272 -9.17 -24.02 -10.11
C LYS A 272 -7.72 -24.03 -10.62
N VAL A 273 -6.74 -24.11 -9.71
CA VAL A 273 -5.31 -24.11 -10.06
C VAL A 273 -4.59 -25.28 -9.39
N LYS A 274 -3.87 -26.06 -10.17
CA LYS A 274 -3.00 -27.15 -9.67
C LYS A 274 -1.74 -26.58 -9.03
N ALA A 275 -1.33 -27.17 -7.92
CA ALA A 275 -0.11 -26.86 -7.19
C ALA A 275 0.85 -28.04 -7.18
N TYR A 276 2.14 -27.73 -7.26
CA TYR A 276 3.20 -28.70 -7.54
C TYR A 276 4.36 -28.54 -6.56
N LYS A 277 5.11 -29.61 -6.33
CA LYS A 277 6.33 -29.61 -5.49
C LYS A 277 7.53 -28.91 -6.14
N LYS A 278 7.50 -28.70 -7.46
CA LYS A 278 8.59 -28.07 -8.24
C LYS A 278 8.06 -27.06 -9.24
N ARG A 279 8.90 -26.08 -9.59
CA ARG A 279 8.58 -24.93 -10.47
C ARG A 279 8.16 -25.27 -11.90
N ASP A 280 8.54 -26.43 -12.43
CA ASP A 280 8.21 -26.81 -13.81
C ASP A 280 6.78 -27.32 -14.02
N LEU A 281 5.99 -27.46 -12.94
CA LEU A 281 4.57 -27.83 -12.96
C LEU A 281 4.25 -29.12 -13.76
N VAL A 282 5.18 -30.07 -13.77
CA VAL A 282 4.99 -31.38 -14.42
C VAL A 282 4.15 -32.32 -13.55
N SER A 283 3.34 -33.19 -14.17
CA SER A 283 2.37 -34.06 -13.48
C SER A 283 2.96 -34.91 -12.36
N LYS A 284 4.19 -35.42 -12.51
CA LYS A 284 4.88 -36.20 -11.45
C LYS A 284 5.10 -35.42 -10.14
N ASN A 285 5.10 -34.09 -10.20
CA ASN A 285 5.27 -33.21 -9.05
C ASN A 285 3.94 -32.66 -8.54
N TYR A 286 2.79 -33.08 -9.08
CA TYR A 286 1.48 -32.65 -8.61
C TYR A 286 1.31 -32.95 -7.11
N LYS A 287 0.74 -32.00 -6.38
CA LYS A 287 0.44 -32.18 -4.95
C LYS A 287 -1.04 -32.04 -4.63
N LYS A 288 -1.68 -30.98 -5.09
CA LYS A 288 -3.11 -30.71 -4.86
C LYS A 288 -3.66 -29.71 -5.85
N THR A 289 -4.98 -29.56 -5.88
CA THR A 289 -5.67 -28.51 -6.64
C THR A 289 -6.32 -27.54 -5.65
N TYR A 290 -6.06 -26.25 -5.82
CA TYR A 290 -6.77 -25.19 -5.13
C TYR A 290 -8.06 -24.84 -5.86
N ALA A 291 -9.10 -24.52 -5.08
CA ALA A 291 -10.39 -24.17 -5.61
C ALA A 291 -10.39 -22.76 -6.23
N GLU A 292 -11.34 -22.50 -7.11
CA GLU A 292 -11.67 -21.13 -7.51
C GLU A 292 -12.05 -20.30 -6.27
N GLY A 293 -11.64 -19.04 -6.20
CA GLY A 293 -11.88 -18.17 -5.04
C GLY A 293 -10.94 -18.39 -3.85
N SER A 294 -10.04 -19.39 -3.87
CA SER A 294 -8.97 -19.51 -2.86
C SER A 294 -8.02 -18.32 -2.94
N VAL A 295 -7.46 -17.94 -1.79
CA VAL A 295 -6.42 -16.91 -1.69
C VAL A 295 -5.09 -17.55 -1.32
N LEU A 296 -4.04 -17.27 -2.11
CA LEU A 296 -2.72 -17.83 -1.90
C LEU A 296 -1.73 -16.74 -1.52
N LYS A 297 -0.97 -16.98 -0.45
CA LYS A 297 0.19 -16.16 -0.05
C LYS A 297 1.41 -16.56 -0.87
N VAL A 298 2.02 -15.59 -1.53
CA VAL A 298 3.14 -15.77 -2.46
C VAL A 298 4.42 -15.28 -1.79
N GLU A 299 5.37 -16.20 -1.63
CA GLU A 299 6.68 -15.92 -1.04
C GLU A 299 7.58 -15.18 -2.03
N LYS A 300 7.68 -15.69 -3.26
CA LYS A 300 8.46 -15.07 -4.35
C LYS A 300 7.99 -15.53 -5.73
N ILE A 301 8.49 -14.83 -6.75
CA ILE A 301 8.42 -15.28 -8.14
C ILE A 301 9.67 -16.10 -8.45
N THR A 302 9.46 -17.25 -9.09
CA THR A 302 10.54 -18.01 -9.73
C THR A 302 10.25 -18.20 -11.21
N LYS A 303 11.23 -18.66 -11.98
CA LYS A 303 11.05 -19.05 -13.38
C LYS A 303 11.15 -20.56 -13.50
N SER A 304 10.30 -21.17 -14.33
CA SER A 304 10.51 -22.54 -14.78
C SER A 304 11.83 -22.65 -15.54
N SER A 305 12.26 -23.88 -15.81
CA SER A 305 13.43 -24.17 -16.63
C SER A 305 13.31 -23.60 -18.06
N ALA A 306 12.07 -23.41 -18.55
CA ALA A 306 11.76 -22.72 -19.81
C ALA A 306 11.55 -21.19 -19.66
N GLY A 307 11.93 -20.60 -18.52
CA GLY A 307 11.84 -19.15 -18.29
C GLY A 307 10.45 -18.62 -17.95
N THR A 308 9.42 -19.47 -17.85
CA THR A 308 8.05 -19.01 -17.58
C THR A 308 7.86 -18.67 -16.09
N PRO A 309 7.30 -17.50 -15.72
CA PRO A 309 7.10 -17.13 -14.33
C PRO A 309 6.16 -18.08 -13.57
N ARG A 310 6.47 -18.30 -12.29
CA ARG A 310 5.76 -19.17 -11.35
C ARG A 310 5.68 -18.49 -9.99
N LEU A 311 4.57 -18.72 -9.30
CA LEU A 311 4.41 -18.28 -7.91
C LEU A 311 4.92 -19.42 -7.02
N GLU A 312 5.92 -19.13 -6.20
CA GLU A 312 6.30 -19.96 -5.07
C GLU A 312 5.49 -19.49 -3.87
N LEU A 313 4.67 -20.39 -3.33
CA LEU A 313 3.79 -20.12 -2.22
C LEU A 313 4.54 -20.23 -0.89
N SER A 314 4.03 -19.60 0.16
CA SER A 314 4.64 -19.66 1.51
C SER A 314 4.73 -21.07 2.10
N ASN A 315 4.01 -22.04 1.54
CA ASN A 315 4.09 -23.46 1.91
C ASN A 315 5.05 -24.27 1.04
N GLY A 316 5.88 -23.61 0.21
CA GLY A 316 6.86 -24.23 -0.68
C GLY A 316 6.28 -24.86 -1.95
N LEU A 317 4.97 -24.80 -2.19
CA LEU A 317 4.37 -25.29 -3.43
C LEU A 317 4.45 -24.23 -4.54
N PHE A 318 4.41 -24.69 -5.78
CA PHE A 318 4.47 -23.86 -6.98
C PHE A 318 3.15 -23.89 -7.73
N VAL A 319 2.68 -22.72 -8.14
CA VAL A 319 1.51 -22.55 -9.02
C VAL A 319 1.85 -21.64 -10.20
N THR A 320 0.95 -21.60 -11.19
CA THR A 320 1.07 -20.68 -12.34
C THR A 320 1.02 -19.21 -11.89
N ALA A 321 1.83 -18.35 -12.54
CA ALA A 321 1.74 -16.90 -12.37
C ALA A 321 0.80 -16.24 -13.41
N SER A 322 0.02 -17.02 -14.17
CA SER A 322 -0.78 -16.50 -15.28
C SER A 322 -1.92 -15.61 -14.80
N LYS A 323 -1.98 -14.37 -15.33
CA LYS A 323 -3.05 -13.38 -15.06
C LYS A 323 -4.44 -13.85 -15.54
N ALA A 324 -4.48 -14.86 -16.42
CA ALA A 324 -5.74 -15.48 -16.83
C ALA A 324 -6.35 -16.33 -15.71
N LEU A 325 -5.52 -16.91 -14.83
CA LEU A 325 -5.92 -17.86 -13.80
C LEU A 325 -5.88 -17.28 -12.40
N VAL A 326 -5.08 -16.24 -12.17
CA VAL A 326 -4.90 -15.61 -10.86
C VAL A 326 -4.99 -14.08 -10.98
N LEU A 327 -5.45 -13.42 -9.93
CA LEU A 327 -5.47 -11.96 -9.81
C LEU A 327 -4.73 -11.53 -8.54
N LYS A 328 -3.84 -10.55 -8.65
CA LYS A 328 -3.17 -9.91 -7.50
C LYS A 328 -4.21 -9.30 -6.54
N THR A 329 -4.02 -9.51 -5.24
CA THR A 329 -4.84 -8.93 -4.17
C THR A 329 -3.97 -8.52 -2.97
N THR A 330 -4.57 -8.06 -1.88
CA THR A 330 -3.90 -7.74 -0.61
C THR A 330 -4.42 -8.64 0.53
N ALA A 331 -3.67 -8.72 1.64
CA ALA A 331 -4.09 -9.46 2.83
C ALA A 331 -5.44 -8.94 3.37
N ALA A 332 -5.56 -7.62 3.60
CA ALA A 332 -6.79 -7.01 4.09
C ALA A 332 -8.00 -7.27 3.18
N LYS A 333 -7.83 -7.23 1.85
CA LYS A 333 -8.90 -7.55 0.90
C LYS A 333 -9.26 -9.03 0.91
N ALA A 334 -8.32 -9.92 1.16
CA ALA A 334 -8.60 -11.34 1.31
C ALA A 334 -9.33 -11.63 2.63
N GLU A 335 -8.92 -11.02 3.74
CA GLU A 335 -9.46 -11.25 5.08
C GLU A 335 -10.91 -10.76 5.23
N GLY A 336 -11.29 -9.68 4.53
CA GLY A 336 -12.64 -9.12 4.55
C GLY A 336 -13.70 -9.99 3.84
N PHE A 337 -13.31 -11.04 3.14
CA PHE A 337 -14.20 -11.93 2.41
C PHE A 337 -14.00 -13.38 2.84
N TYR A 338 -15.06 -14.17 2.78
CA TYR A 338 -14.93 -15.62 2.79
C TYR A 338 -14.28 -16.09 1.48
N THR A 339 -13.44 -17.10 1.61
CA THR A 339 -12.68 -17.76 0.56
C THR A 339 -13.09 -19.21 0.46
N ALA A 340 -12.68 -19.89 -0.63
CA ALA A 340 -12.93 -21.31 -0.75
C ALA A 340 -12.24 -22.16 0.33
N ASP A 341 -11.22 -21.61 0.99
CA ASP A 341 -10.47 -22.30 2.03
C ASP A 341 -11.21 -22.32 3.38
N ASP A 342 -12.16 -21.39 3.58
CA ASP A 342 -13.02 -21.34 4.77
C ASP A 342 -14.09 -22.46 4.79
N LYS A 343 -14.37 -23.09 3.64
CA LYS A 343 -15.30 -24.24 3.50
C LYS A 343 -16.73 -24.01 4.04
N VAL A 344 -17.17 -22.76 4.10
CA VAL A 344 -18.49 -22.34 4.58
C VAL A 344 -19.62 -23.14 3.90
N LYS A 345 -20.54 -23.68 4.71
CA LYS A 345 -21.66 -24.51 4.24
C LYS A 345 -23.01 -23.81 4.26
N LYS A 346 -23.21 -22.92 5.23
CA LYS A 346 -24.43 -22.14 5.39
C LYS A 346 -24.06 -20.71 5.77
N ILE A 347 -24.80 -19.75 5.24
CA ILE A 347 -24.62 -18.34 5.56
C ILE A 347 -25.94 -17.71 5.98
N ILE A 348 -25.84 -16.61 6.71
CA ILE A 348 -26.96 -15.78 7.15
C ILE A 348 -26.67 -14.34 6.70
N THR A 349 -27.64 -13.69 6.06
CA THR A 349 -27.48 -12.29 5.66
C THR A 349 -27.56 -11.37 6.87
N LYS A 350 -26.66 -10.39 6.99
CA LYS A 350 -26.64 -9.40 8.08
C LYS A 350 -27.49 -8.16 7.77
N LYS A 351 -27.91 -8.01 6.52
CA LYS A 351 -28.71 -6.89 6.02
C LYS A 351 -29.41 -7.33 4.73
N GLU A 352 -30.27 -6.47 4.18
CA GLU A 352 -30.79 -6.66 2.83
C GLU A 352 -29.63 -6.72 1.82
N LEU A 353 -29.58 -7.77 1.00
CA LEU A 353 -28.57 -7.97 -0.04
C LEU A 353 -29.23 -8.15 -1.40
N TYR A 354 -28.40 -8.14 -2.44
CA TYR A 354 -28.81 -8.55 -3.78
C TYR A 354 -28.31 -9.97 -4.06
N ILE A 355 -29.15 -10.73 -4.75
CA ILE A 355 -28.77 -11.99 -5.38
C ILE A 355 -28.44 -11.74 -6.85
N TYR A 356 -27.49 -12.47 -7.42
CA TYR A 356 -26.98 -12.27 -8.79
C TYR A 356 -27.12 -13.55 -9.61
N ASP A 357 -27.44 -13.43 -10.90
CA ASP A 357 -27.54 -14.61 -11.80
C ASP A 357 -26.18 -15.11 -12.30
N SER A 358 -25.13 -14.32 -12.12
CA SER A 358 -23.77 -14.67 -12.53
C SER A 358 -22.76 -14.19 -11.47
N SER A 359 -21.66 -14.93 -11.34
CA SER A 359 -20.57 -14.54 -10.46
C SER A 359 -19.96 -13.20 -10.86
N THR A 360 -19.95 -12.86 -12.16
CA THR A 360 -19.28 -11.67 -12.70
C THR A 360 -20.20 -10.51 -13.05
N SER A 361 -21.52 -10.74 -13.09
CA SER A 361 -22.48 -9.70 -13.43
C SER A 361 -22.78 -8.79 -12.24
N ASN A 362 -23.01 -7.50 -12.54
CA ASN A 362 -23.58 -6.54 -11.60
C ASN A 362 -25.09 -6.36 -11.77
N ARG A 363 -25.72 -7.13 -12.68
CA ARG A 363 -27.18 -7.16 -12.80
C ARG A 363 -27.77 -7.80 -11.54
N LYS A 364 -28.66 -7.06 -10.89
CA LYS A 364 -29.28 -7.40 -9.61
C LYS A 364 -30.73 -7.86 -9.85
N PRO A 365 -30.97 -9.15 -10.08
CA PRO A 365 -32.31 -9.67 -10.35
C PRO A 365 -33.29 -9.50 -9.19
N GLU A 366 -32.85 -9.58 -7.93
CA GLU A 366 -33.75 -9.64 -6.77
C GLU A 366 -33.05 -9.20 -5.47
N LYS A 367 -33.82 -8.63 -4.54
CA LYS A 367 -33.39 -8.29 -3.18
C LYS A 367 -33.75 -9.41 -2.22
N ILE A 368 -32.83 -9.75 -1.34
CA ILE A 368 -32.99 -10.76 -0.30
C ILE A 368 -32.96 -10.09 1.09
N PRO A 369 -33.94 -10.33 1.97
CA PRO A 369 -34.00 -9.69 3.28
C PRO A 369 -32.81 -10.00 4.18
N GLN A 370 -32.65 -9.19 5.23
CA GLN A 370 -31.80 -9.51 6.37
C GLN A 370 -32.23 -10.83 7.02
N TYR A 371 -31.26 -11.55 7.60
CA TYR A 371 -31.45 -12.84 8.28
C TYR A 371 -31.95 -13.99 7.41
N THR A 372 -31.81 -13.87 6.09
CA THR A 372 -32.06 -14.97 5.17
C THR A 372 -30.92 -15.97 5.22
N ILE A 373 -31.25 -17.26 5.35
CA ILE A 373 -30.28 -18.35 5.41
C ILE A 373 -30.15 -19.02 4.04
N PHE A 374 -28.91 -19.22 3.59
CA PHE A 374 -28.62 -19.96 2.36
C PHE A 374 -27.67 -21.11 2.60
N ASN A 375 -27.94 -22.23 1.91
CA ASN A 375 -26.95 -23.28 1.71
C ASN A 375 -25.96 -22.84 0.63
N VAL A 376 -24.68 -22.89 0.97
CA VAL A 376 -23.57 -22.55 0.08
C VAL A 376 -23.12 -23.80 -0.67
N ASN A 377 -23.09 -23.70 -1.99
CA ASN A 377 -22.47 -24.72 -2.84
C ASN A 377 -20.95 -24.56 -2.88
N LYS A 378 -20.48 -23.36 -3.24
CA LYS A 378 -19.05 -23.01 -3.29
C LYS A 378 -18.81 -21.51 -3.22
N VAL A 379 -17.58 -21.12 -2.91
CA VAL A 379 -17.09 -19.75 -3.10
C VAL A 379 -16.49 -19.62 -4.49
N VAL A 380 -16.73 -18.50 -5.17
CA VAL A 380 -16.24 -18.22 -6.51
C VAL A 380 -15.71 -16.80 -6.64
N TYR A 381 -14.84 -16.58 -7.61
CA TYR A 381 -14.33 -15.26 -7.96
C TYR A 381 -15.38 -14.45 -8.75
N ASN A 382 -15.55 -13.17 -8.42
CA ASN A 382 -16.62 -12.34 -8.98
C ASN A 382 -16.23 -11.46 -10.19
N GLY A 383 -15.02 -11.60 -10.74
CA GLY A 383 -14.58 -10.76 -11.86
C GLY A 383 -14.07 -9.35 -11.50
N SER A 384 -14.45 -8.78 -10.35
CA SER A 384 -14.06 -7.42 -9.91
C SER A 384 -13.03 -7.38 -8.78
N GLY A 385 -12.48 -8.53 -8.39
CA GLY A 385 -11.45 -8.59 -7.35
C GLY A 385 -11.94 -9.08 -5.98
N GLN A 386 -13.16 -9.62 -5.90
CA GLN A 386 -13.76 -10.12 -4.66
C GLN A 386 -14.36 -11.52 -4.86
N ASN A 387 -14.78 -12.15 -3.77
CA ASN A 387 -15.46 -13.44 -3.79
C ASN A 387 -16.98 -13.28 -3.66
N ARG A 388 -17.72 -14.27 -4.16
CA ARG A 388 -19.15 -14.48 -3.95
C ARG A 388 -19.42 -15.92 -3.54
N PHE A 389 -20.50 -16.14 -2.79
CA PHE A 389 -21.06 -17.46 -2.59
C PHE A 389 -21.94 -17.82 -3.76
N GLN A 390 -21.72 -18.98 -4.38
CA GLN A 390 -22.76 -19.64 -5.17
C GLN A 390 -23.64 -20.43 -4.22
N ILE A 391 -24.92 -20.12 -4.19
CA ILE A 391 -25.90 -20.85 -3.37
C ILE A 391 -26.48 -22.04 -4.17
N LEU A 392 -27.22 -22.94 -3.51
CA LEU A 392 -27.71 -24.17 -4.16
C LEU A 392 -28.59 -23.95 -5.40
N SER A 393 -29.29 -22.81 -5.50
CA SER A 393 -30.06 -22.46 -6.70
C SER A 393 -29.19 -22.09 -7.92
N GLY A 394 -27.86 -22.04 -7.76
CA GLY A 394 -26.92 -21.63 -8.79
C GLY A 394 -26.69 -20.12 -8.86
N LYS A 395 -27.55 -19.31 -8.22
CA LYS A 395 -27.38 -17.86 -8.06
C LYS A 395 -26.24 -17.51 -7.10
N PHE A 396 -25.88 -16.23 -7.03
CA PHE A 396 -24.72 -15.73 -6.28
C PHE A 396 -25.09 -14.65 -5.27
N VAL A 397 -24.44 -14.66 -4.10
CA VAL A 397 -24.60 -13.66 -3.02
C VAL A 397 -23.21 -13.17 -2.58
N SER A 398 -23.13 -11.98 -1.97
CA SER A 398 -21.88 -11.43 -1.43
C SER A 398 -21.20 -12.43 -0.47
N ALA A 399 -19.88 -12.59 -0.60
CA ALA A 399 -19.06 -13.32 0.38
C ALA A 399 -18.34 -12.39 1.36
N SER A 400 -18.71 -11.12 1.41
CA SER A 400 -18.15 -10.16 2.37
C SER A 400 -18.56 -10.52 3.79
N LYS A 401 -17.60 -10.56 4.72
CA LYS A 401 -17.87 -10.79 6.16
C LYS A 401 -18.67 -9.64 6.81
N ASN A 402 -18.76 -8.49 6.13
CA ASN A 402 -19.62 -7.38 6.54
C ASN A 402 -21.08 -7.57 6.11
N ASP A 403 -21.33 -8.40 5.09
CA ASP A 403 -22.66 -8.60 4.51
C ASP A 403 -23.32 -9.88 5.03
N VAL A 404 -22.52 -10.91 5.34
CA VAL A 404 -23.00 -12.22 5.78
C VAL A 404 -22.15 -12.75 6.93
N ILE A 405 -22.72 -13.68 7.69
CA ILE A 405 -22.03 -14.50 8.69
C ILE A 405 -22.22 -15.98 8.37
N GLU A 406 -21.25 -16.81 8.74
CA GLU A 406 -21.40 -18.26 8.68
C GLU A 406 -22.44 -18.72 9.71
N ALA A 407 -23.36 -19.59 9.29
CA ALA A 407 -24.33 -20.17 10.19
C ALA A 407 -23.67 -21.32 11.00
N PRO A 408 -23.95 -21.44 12.30
CA PRO A 408 -23.44 -22.54 13.10
C PRO A 408 -23.94 -23.88 12.57
N SER A 409 -23.11 -24.92 12.66
CA SER A 409 -23.48 -26.28 12.21
C SER A 409 -24.74 -26.82 12.91
N THR A 410 -25.03 -26.31 14.10
CA THR A 410 -26.18 -26.67 14.95
C THR A 410 -27.40 -25.78 14.73
N ILE A 411 -27.43 -24.95 13.68
CA ILE A 411 -28.50 -23.97 13.44
C ILE A 411 -29.92 -24.57 13.44
N GLU A 412 -30.09 -25.82 13.03
CA GLU A 412 -31.40 -26.51 13.02
C GLU A 412 -31.96 -26.79 14.43
N ASN A 413 -31.11 -26.75 15.46
CA ASN A 413 -31.49 -26.90 16.86
C ASN A 413 -32.09 -25.62 17.46
N TYR A 414 -32.22 -24.57 16.66
CA TYR A 414 -32.77 -23.27 17.06
C TYR A 414 -34.04 -22.98 16.28
N TYR A 415 -34.96 -22.25 16.90
CA TYR A 415 -36.05 -21.59 16.19
C TYR A 415 -35.48 -20.47 15.31
N ARG A 416 -36.16 -20.19 14.20
CA ARG A 416 -35.70 -19.25 13.16
C ARG A 416 -36.73 -18.20 12.75
N ASP A 417 -37.90 -18.26 13.34
CA ASP A 417 -39.02 -17.36 13.13
C ASP A 417 -39.72 -17.12 14.48
N VAL A 418 -40.73 -16.27 14.44
CA VAL A 418 -41.45 -15.81 15.63
C VAL A 418 -42.86 -16.42 15.72
N THR A 419 -43.16 -17.43 14.92
CA THR A 419 -44.53 -17.98 14.80
C THR A 419 -44.90 -18.96 15.92
N HIS A 420 -43.96 -19.22 16.83
CA HIS A 420 -44.12 -20.20 17.89
C HIS A 420 -44.58 -19.58 19.20
N HIS A 421 -45.58 -20.20 19.82
CA HIS A 421 -46.02 -19.90 21.18
C HIS A 421 -45.21 -20.78 22.15
N LEU A 422 -44.35 -20.18 22.96
CA LEU A 422 -43.29 -20.89 23.69
C LEU A 422 -43.39 -20.71 25.20
N GLN A 423 -43.27 -21.82 25.93
CA GLN A 423 -43.07 -21.83 27.38
C GLN A 423 -41.72 -22.47 27.73
N THR A 424 -40.99 -21.88 28.68
CA THR A 424 -39.70 -22.41 29.13
C THR A 424 -39.86 -23.79 29.79
N LYS A 425 -39.04 -24.76 29.39
CA LYS A 425 -38.98 -26.11 30.00
C LYS A 425 -37.70 -26.36 30.81
N LYS A 426 -36.74 -25.45 30.74
CA LYS A 426 -35.49 -25.47 31.50
C LYS A 426 -35.22 -24.09 32.08
N LYS A 427 -34.53 -24.03 33.22
CA LYS A 427 -33.98 -22.78 33.74
C LYS A 427 -33.08 -22.17 32.67
N MET A 428 -33.24 -20.87 32.45
CA MET A 428 -32.42 -20.15 31.49
C MET A 428 -32.22 -18.70 31.89
N LYS A 429 -31.35 -18.02 31.16
CA LYS A 429 -30.98 -16.64 31.40
C LYS A 429 -31.49 -15.75 30.28
N MET A 430 -31.86 -14.53 30.65
CA MET A 430 -32.26 -13.42 29.78
C MET A 430 -31.23 -12.29 29.90
N TYR A 431 -30.89 -11.66 28.78
CA TYR A 431 -29.74 -10.76 28.65
C TYR A 431 -30.13 -9.44 28.01
N GLU A 432 -29.41 -8.36 28.34
CA GLU A 432 -29.64 -7.03 27.74
C GLU A 432 -29.08 -6.91 26.32
N THR A 433 -28.14 -7.77 25.96
CA THR A 433 -27.45 -7.72 24.65
C THR A 433 -27.60 -9.02 23.89
N LEU A 434 -27.34 -8.99 22.58
CA LEU A 434 -27.24 -10.18 21.72
C LEU A 434 -26.02 -11.07 22.03
N MET A 435 -25.06 -10.53 22.77
CA MET A 435 -23.76 -11.13 23.03
C MET A 435 -23.80 -11.88 24.37
N PHE A 436 -24.15 -13.17 24.29
CA PHE A 436 -24.07 -14.11 25.41
C PHE A 436 -23.90 -15.55 24.91
N GLY A 437 -23.27 -16.39 25.74
CA GLY A 437 -22.90 -17.78 25.48
C GLY A 437 -21.54 -17.96 24.81
N GLU A 438 -20.58 -17.04 25.00
CA GLU A 438 -19.16 -17.28 24.70
C GLU A 438 -18.54 -18.16 25.80
N GLU A 439 -17.42 -18.84 25.54
CA GLU A 439 -16.69 -19.61 26.57
C GLU A 439 -16.19 -18.74 27.76
N ASN A 440 -16.34 -17.41 27.70
CA ASN A 440 -15.93 -16.46 28.75
C ASN A 440 -17.00 -15.36 28.99
N ASP A 441 -18.21 -15.76 29.37
CA ASP A 441 -19.37 -14.86 29.52
C ASP A 441 -19.54 -14.24 30.93
N ASP A 442 -18.49 -14.24 31.76
CA ASP A 442 -18.46 -13.61 33.09
C ASP A 442 -18.06 -12.12 33.03
N ASN A 443 -18.37 -11.42 31.93
CA ASN A 443 -18.08 -9.99 31.83
C ASN A 443 -19.16 -9.20 32.61
N ALA A 444 -18.72 -8.49 33.65
CA ALA A 444 -19.55 -7.93 34.74
C ALA A 444 -20.62 -6.90 34.34
N GLU A 445 -20.68 -6.48 33.07
CA GLU A 445 -21.60 -5.45 32.56
C GLU A 445 -22.91 -6.00 31.97
N ASN A 446 -23.08 -7.31 31.82
CA ASN A 446 -24.29 -7.93 31.27
C ASN A 446 -24.95 -8.88 32.28
N LYS A 447 -25.39 -8.38 33.45
CA LYS A 447 -25.99 -9.21 34.51
C LYS A 447 -27.23 -9.93 34.01
N PRO A 448 -27.20 -11.26 33.80
CA PRO A 448 -28.33 -11.97 33.25
C PRO A 448 -29.44 -12.12 34.30
N VAL A 449 -30.69 -12.00 33.85
CA VAL A 449 -31.88 -12.25 34.68
C VAL A 449 -32.30 -13.70 34.54
N ASP A 450 -32.61 -14.35 35.67
CA ASP A 450 -33.17 -15.70 35.66
C ASP A 450 -34.58 -15.73 35.08
N VAL A 451 -34.82 -16.70 34.20
CA VAL A 451 -36.14 -17.02 33.67
C VAL A 451 -36.55 -18.36 34.26
N ALA A 452 -37.66 -18.36 35.00
CA ALA A 452 -38.20 -19.55 35.63
C ALA A 452 -38.65 -20.59 34.60
N ILE A 453 -38.80 -21.84 35.03
CA ILE A 453 -39.45 -22.89 34.24
C ILE A 453 -40.96 -22.60 34.24
N GLY A 454 -41.63 -22.80 33.10
CA GLY A 454 -43.06 -22.52 32.95
C GLY A 454 -43.38 -21.08 32.56
N THR A 455 -42.38 -20.24 32.28
CA THR A 455 -42.59 -18.86 31.84
C THR A 455 -42.96 -18.84 30.35
N ASN A 456 -44.08 -18.20 30.01
CA ASN A 456 -44.46 -17.90 28.64
C ASN A 456 -43.54 -16.81 28.08
N ILE A 457 -43.00 -17.02 26.89
CA ILE A 457 -42.06 -16.10 26.26
C ILE A 457 -42.75 -15.37 25.12
N GLN A 458 -42.85 -14.04 25.23
CA GLN A 458 -43.39 -13.17 24.19
C GLN A 458 -42.27 -12.77 23.22
N VAL A 459 -42.17 -13.50 22.11
CA VAL A 459 -41.15 -13.27 21.08
C VAL A 459 -41.64 -12.20 20.11
N VAL A 460 -40.91 -11.09 19.99
CA VAL A 460 -41.23 -9.99 19.04
C VAL A 460 -40.25 -9.91 17.88
N GLY A 461 -39.18 -10.71 17.91
CA GLY A 461 -38.19 -10.72 16.85
C GLY A 461 -37.19 -11.87 16.99
N ILE A 462 -36.48 -12.12 15.91
CA ILE A 462 -35.34 -13.02 15.91
C ILE A 462 -34.12 -12.33 15.29
N GLU A 463 -33.00 -12.44 15.99
CA GLU A 463 -31.75 -11.78 15.64
C GLU A 463 -30.58 -12.75 15.81
N TYR A 464 -29.44 -12.43 15.20
CA TYR A 464 -28.28 -13.32 15.18
C TYR A 464 -27.09 -12.58 15.78
N ASN A 465 -26.40 -13.22 16.72
CA ASN A 465 -25.19 -12.66 17.29
C ASN A 465 -24.03 -12.70 16.28
N LYS A 466 -22.86 -12.16 16.65
CA LYS A 466 -21.68 -12.11 15.76
C LYS A 466 -21.16 -13.48 15.29
N LEU A 467 -21.57 -14.56 15.96
CA LEU A 467 -21.22 -15.95 15.66
C LEU A 467 -22.32 -16.71 14.91
N GLY A 468 -23.43 -16.04 14.56
CA GLY A 468 -24.54 -16.64 13.80
C GLY A 468 -25.52 -17.47 14.62
N TYR A 469 -25.46 -17.42 15.96
CA TYR A 469 -26.46 -18.10 16.77
C TYR A 469 -27.74 -17.26 16.91
N PRO A 470 -28.94 -17.86 16.67
CA PRO A 470 -30.19 -17.13 16.81
C PRO A 470 -30.54 -16.81 18.26
N ARG A 471 -31.15 -15.64 18.44
CA ARG A 471 -31.64 -15.06 19.70
C ARG A 471 -33.05 -14.55 19.49
N PHE A 472 -33.94 -14.88 20.40
CA PHE A 472 -35.24 -14.21 20.45
C PHE A 472 -35.07 -12.85 21.09
N ARG A 473 -35.64 -11.82 20.45
CA ARG A 473 -35.88 -10.52 21.05
C ARG A 473 -37.26 -10.54 21.67
N LEU A 474 -37.35 -10.12 22.93
CA LEU A 474 -38.59 -10.06 23.69
C LEU A 474 -39.19 -8.65 23.63
N ASP A 475 -40.47 -8.54 23.99
CA ASP A 475 -41.22 -7.28 24.05
C ASP A 475 -40.57 -6.23 24.97
N ASN A 476 -39.93 -6.68 26.05
CA ASN A 476 -39.16 -5.86 26.97
C ASN A 476 -37.77 -5.45 26.44
N GLY A 477 -37.44 -5.77 25.19
CA GLY A 477 -36.18 -5.43 24.52
C GLY A 477 -35.01 -6.36 24.86
N LYS A 478 -35.18 -7.31 25.78
CA LYS A 478 -34.14 -8.27 26.18
C LYS A 478 -34.07 -9.47 25.24
N TYR A 479 -33.03 -10.27 25.42
CA TYR A 479 -32.72 -11.40 24.57
C TYR A 479 -32.64 -12.71 25.33
N VAL A 480 -33.10 -13.77 24.68
CA VAL A 480 -32.98 -15.15 25.16
C VAL A 480 -32.49 -16.07 24.02
N SER A 481 -31.87 -17.19 24.38
CA SER A 481 -31.40 -18.16 23.40
C SER A 481 -32.57 -18.84 22.68
N ALA A 482 -32.61 -18.84 21.36
CA ALA A 482 -33.68 -19.49 20.59
C ALA A 482 -33.54 -21.03 20.49
N LYS A 483 -32.74 -21.66 21.35
CA LYS A 483 -32.44 -23.10 21.29
C LYS A 483 -33.69 -23.92 21.66
N LYS A 484 -34.16 -24.78 20.76
CA LYS A 484 -35.39 -25.58 20.91
C LYS A 484 -35.44 -26.42 22.20
N THR A 485 -34.29 -26.88 22.67
CA THR A 485 -34.20 -27.68 23.91
C THR A 485 -34.54 -26.91 25.19
N LEU A 486 -34.70 -25.57 25.12
CA LEU A 486 -35.08 -24.72 26.25
C LEU A 486 -36.60 -24.53 26.38
N TYR A 487 -37.38 -24.91 25.36
CA TYR A 487 -38.80 -24.61 25.29
C TYR A 487 -39.67 -25.84 25.00
N LYS A 488 -40.94 -25.76 25.39
CA LYS A 488 -42.03 -26.54 24.80
C LYS A 488 -42.96 -25.58 24.06
N GLU A 489 -43.54 -26.04 22.95
CA GLU A 489 -44.62 -25.29 22.28
C GLU A 489 -45.91 -25.46 23.07
N ILE A 490 -46.68 -24.39 23.15
CA ILE A 490 -48.00 -24.34 23.80
C ILE A 490 -49.06 -23.84 22.80
N PRO A 491 -50.35 -24.13 23.00
CA PRO A 491 -51.42 -23.53 22.22
C PRO A 491 -51.45 -22.00 22.34
N TRP A 492 -51.91 -21.31 21.29
CA TRP A 492 -51.95 -19.84 21.25
C TRP A 492 -52.78 -19.20 22.36
N TYR A 493 -53.80 -19.90 22.88
CA TYR A 493 -54.67 -19.42 23.95
C TYR A 493 -54.06 -19.59 25.36
N GLU A 494 -52.94 -20.30 25.48
CA GLU A 494 -52.19 -20.46 26.74
C GLU A 494 -51.04 -19.46 26.88
N GLN A 495 -50.72 -18.71 25.81
CA GLN A 495 -49.61 -17.75 25.78
C GLN A 495 -50.03 -16.39 26.32
#